data_AF-A0A0B6AQJ8-F1
#
_entry.id   AF-A0A0B6AQJ8-F1
#
_cell.length_a   1.000
_cell.length_b   1.000
_cell.length_c   1.000
_cell.angle_alpha   90.00
_cell.angle_beta   90.00
_cell.angle_gamma   90.00
#
_symmetry.space_group_name_H-M   'P 1'
#
loop_
_entity.id
_entity.type
_entity.pdbx_description
1 polymer ?
#
loop_
_entity_poly.entity_id
_entity_poly.type
_entity_poly.pdbx_seq_one_letter_code
_entity_poly.pdbx_strand_id
1 'polypeptide(L)'
;MSENQKLWTKEEDLFLEEQYGQMTFQRIGEHLNRSKESVNKRIIRLNLRSEENCLRKKWTTEQDTFLTENIDIMNNREIGNHLGKSPSSVATRIKILKLARKETLRRWTGQEDEYLLKYYGSKSLEHISIRLQRSIPALESRLNRLGVYGARAHTGNITVYELAKCLQVDVHTIYNWIQNNRLPYKMTRARTRNFIGIDVLAFWKWAEQNKELLNFSKIPRNTLIPEPDWVKKQRRCDYSNRPKHENKKWTEEEDARLWYMFYEENRTQQEIGQLIGRSRHGVQRRLNRLRKKKLTS
;
A
#
# COMPACT_ATOMS: atom_id res chain seq x y z
N MET A 1 -12.93 36.81 -16.20
CA MET A 1 -12.64 37.21 -17.59
C MET A 1 -13.27 36.17 -18.49
N SER A 2 -14.33 36.52 -19.21
CA SER A 2 -15.04 35.59 -20.09
C SER A 2 -14.16 35.25 -21.29
N GLU A 3 -13.63 34.03 -21.36
CA GLU A 3 -13.00 33.53 -22.56
C GLU A 3 -13.99 33.66 -23.72
N ASN A 4 -13.55 34.36 -24.76
CA ASN A 4 -14.32 34.69 -25.95
C ASN A 4 -14.84 33.38 -26.56
N GLN A 5 -16.14 33.08 -26.40
CA GLN A 5 -16.74 31.87 -26.95
C GLN A 5 -16.71 31.98 -28.48
N LYS A 6 -15.74 31.31 -29.12
CA LYS A 6 -15.66 31.20 -30.58
C LYS A 6 -17.02 30.75 -31.13
N LEU A 7 -17.71 31.65 -31.83
CA LEU A 7 -19.01 31.38 -32.45
C LEU A 7 -18.86 30.29 -33.51
N TRP A 8 -19.87 29.45 -33.66
CA TRP A 8 -19.89 28.40 -34.67
C TRP A 8 -20.20 29.01 -36.04
N THR A 9 -19.37 28.72 -37.04
CA THR A 9 -19.62 29.14 -38.43
C THR A 9 -20.49 28.12 -39.15
N LYS A 10 -21.14 28.53 -40.24
CA LYS A 10 -21.95 27.63 -41.08
C LYS A 10 -21.11 26.50 -41.70
N GLU A 11 -19.84 26.79 -42.02
CA GLU A 11 -18.88 25.80 -42.53
C GLU A 11 -18.53 24.75 -41.46
N GLU A 12 -18.36 25.17 -40.21
CA GLU A 12 -18.13 24.25 -39.10
C GLU A 12 -19.37 23.38 -38.83
N ASP A 13 -20.59 23.92 -38.99
CA ASP A 13 -21.83 23.14 -38.86
C ASP A 13 -22.00 22.12 -40.00
N LEU A 14 -21.74 22.52 -41.25
CA LEU A 14 -21.73 21.61 -42.41
C LEU A 14 -20.71 20.48 -42.24
N PHE A 15 -19.51 20.80 -41.77
CA PHE A 15 -18.50 19.79 -41.46
C PHE A 15 -18.96 18.83 -40.36
N LEU A 16 -19.67 19.33 -39.33
CA LEU A 16 -20.26 18.45 -38.32
C LEU A 16 -21.34 17.53 -38.93
N GLU A 17 -22.19 18.04 -39.82
CA GLU A 17 -23.22 17.25 -40.50
C GLU A 17 -22.63 16.11 -41.34
N GLU A 18 -21.57 16.38 -42.10
CA GLU A 18 -20.92 15.38 -42.96
C GLU A 18 -20.10 14.35 -42.18
N GLN A 19 -19.37 14.79 -41.15
CA GLN A 19 -18.40 13.94 -40.45
C GLN A 19 -18.98 13.23 -39.22
N TYR A 20 -20.18 13.60 -38.79
CA TYR A 20 -20.84 12.95 -37.66
C TYR A 20 -21.18 11.48 -37.99
N GLY A 21 -20.65 10.57 -37.17
CA GLY A 21 -20.78 9.12 -37.39
C GLY A 21 -19.57 8.48 -38.08
N GLN A 22 -18.77 9.26 -38.82
CA GLN A 22 -17.56 8.77 -39.50
C GLN A 22 -16.31 8.82 -38.61
N MET A 23 -16.25 9.78 -37.70
CA MET A 23 -15.10 9.98 -36.81
C MET A 23 -15.52 10.32 -35.37
N THR A 24 -14.60 10.14 -34.43
CA THR A 24 -14.84 10.41 -33.01
C THR A 24 -14.90 11.92 -32.75
N PHE A 25 -15.62 12.33 -31.71
CA PHE A 25 -15.70 13.75 -31.30
C PHE A 25 -14.34 14.36 -30.99
N GLN A 26 -13.37 13.53 -30.61
CA GLN A 26 -12.01 13.97 -30.39
C GLN A 26 -11.34 14.39 -31.70
N ARG A 27 -11.42 13.57 -32.76
CA ARG A 27 -10.85 13.91 -34.08
C ARG A 27 -11.54 15.11 -34.73
N ILE A 28 -12.87 15.21 -34.59
CA ILE A 28 -13.61 16.39 -35.05
C ILE A 28 -13.13 17.64 -34.28
N GLY A 29 -12.94 17.52 -32.97
CA GLY A 29 -12.41 18.60 -32.14
C GLY A 29 -11.01 19.05 -32.59
N GLU A 30 -10.12 18.10 -32.87
CA GLU A 30 -8.78 18.37 -33.39
C GLU A 30 -8.83 19.12 -34.74
N HIS A 31 -9.72 18.72 -35.66
CA HIS A 31 -9.88 19.37 -36.97
C HIS A 31 -10.45 20.79 -36.87
N LEU A 32 -11.40 21.01 -35.97
CA LEU A 32 -12.07 22.31 -35.79
C LEU A 32 -11.35 23.24 -34.78
N ASN A 33 -10.25 22.76 -34.20
CA ASN A 33 -9.54 23.39 -33.10
C ASN A 33 -10.48 23.74 -31.92
N ARG A 34 -11.31 22.78 -31.51
CA ARG A 34 -12.30 22.88 -30.43
C ARG A 34 -12.21 21.66 -29.50
N SER A 35 -12.61 21.82 -28.24
CA SER A 35 -12.71 20.66 -27.34
C SER A 35 -13.80 19.68 -27.78
N LYS A 36 -13.61 18.39 -27.51
CA LYS A 36 -14.60 17.34 -27.77
C LYS A 36 -15.94 17.62 -27.08
N GLU A 37 -15.92 18.29 -25.93
CA GLU A 37 -17.10 18.73 -25.19
C GLU A 37 -17.86 19.84 -25.93
N SER A 38 -17.14 20.79 -26.55
CA SER A 38 -17.74 21.86 -27.35
C SER A 38 -18.43 21.29 -28.61
N VAL A 39 -17.75 20.37 -29.30
CA VAL A 39 -18.31 19.61 -30.43
C VAL A 39 -19.58 18.86 -30.02
N ASN A 40 -19.52 18.13 -28.90
CA ASN A 40 -20.68 17.38 -28.39
C ASN A 40 -21.88 18.28 -28.07
N LYS A 41 -21.65 19.47 -27.50
CA LYS A 41 -22.71 20.46 -27.23
C LYS A 41 -23.31 21.00 -28.53
N ARG A 42 -22.51 21.24 -29.56
CA ARG A 42 -23.01 21.75 -30.85
C ARG A 42 -23.84 20.70 -31.59
N ILE A 43 -23.38 19.46 -31.64
CA ILE A 43 -24.13 18.32 -32.21
C ILE A 43 -25.51 18.18 -31.55
N ILE A 44 -25.59 18.36 -30.22
CA ILE A 44 -26.88 18.34 -29.50
C ILE A 44 -27.78 19.49 -29.95
N ARG A 45 -27.24 20.71 -30.09
CA ARG A 45 -28.01 21.90 -30.53
C ARG A 45 -28.48 21.82 -31.97
N LEU A 46 -27.69 21.21 -32.86
CA LEU A 46 -28.03 20.98 -34.26
C LEU A 46 -28.94 19.74 -34.45
N ASN A 47 -29.25 19.02 -33.37
CA ASN A 47 -30.07 17.82 -33.38
C ASN A 47 -29.59 16.73 -34.37
N LEU A 48 -28.29 16.62 -34.59
CA LEU A 48 -27.71 15.68 -35.57
C LEU A 48 -27.74 14.21 -35.12
N ARG A 49 -28.27 13.93 -33.93
CA ARG A 49 -28.36 12.57 -33.40
C ARG A 49 -29.55 11.85 -34.01
N SER A 50 -29.28 10.93 -34.94
CA SER A 50 -30.25 9.95 -35.44
C SER A 50 -29.96 8.56 -34.89
N GLU A 51 -30.90 7.65 -35.09
CA GLU A 51 -30.70 6.24 -34.72
C GLU A 51 -29.61 5.54 -35.54
N GLU A 52 -29.35 6.02 -36.74
CA GLU A 52 -28.47 5.41 -37.74
C GLU A 52 -27.03 5.91 -37.62
N ASN A 53 -26.84 7.19 -37.27
CA ASN A 53 -25.52 7.84 -37.20
C ASN A 53 -24.95 7.89 -35.77
N CYS A 54 -25.62 7.26 -34.80
CA CYS A 54 -25.16 7.26 -33.42
C CYS A 54 -23.90 6.40 -33.25
N LEU A 55 -22.79 7.03 -32.80
CA LEU A 55 -21.53 6.33 -32.47
C LEU A 55 -21.67 5.28 -31.33
N ARG A 56 -22.84 5.17 -30.70
CA ARG A 56 -23.12 4.13 -29.71
C ARG A 56 -23.39 2.83 -30.45
N LYS A 57 -22.41 1.91 -30.49
CA LYS A 57 -22.62 0.54 -30.97
C LYS A 57 -23.81 -0.08 -30.22
N LYS A 58 -24.98 -0.18 -30.87
CA LYS A 58 -26.18 -0.84 -30.33
C LYS A 58 -25.83 -2.30 -29.98
N TRP A 59 -26.49 -2.85 -28.97
CA TRP A 59 -26.36 -4.26 -28.63
C TRP A 59 -27.24 -5.06 -29.59
N THR A 60 -26.67 -6.09 -30.21
CA THR A 60 -27.42 -7.02 -31.06
C THR A 60 -27.94 -8.19 -30.20
N THR A 61 -28.95 -8.88 -30.70
CA THR A 61 -29.48 -10.08 -30.03
C THR A 61 -28.40 -11.14 -29.83
N GLU A 62 -27.54 -11.36 -30.83
CA GLU A 62 -26.39 -12.27 -30.73
C GLU A 62 -25.41 -11.88 -29.62
N GLN A 63 -25.17 -10.57 -29.42
CA GLN A 63 -24.32 -10.08 -28.33
C GLN A 63 -24.97 -10.30 -26.95
N ASP A 64 -26.30 -10.19 -26.86
CA ASP A 64 -27.03 -10.50 -25.63
C ASP A 64 -27.04 -12.01 -25.34
N THR A 65 -27.18 -12.85 -26.36
CA THR A 65 -27.06 -14.32 -26.24
C THR A 65 -25.68 -14.70 -25.74
N PHE A 66 -24.62 -14.20 -26.40
CA PHE A 66 -23.24 -14.43 -25.99
C PHE A 66 -22.99 -13.94 -24.56
N LEU A 67 -23.49 -12.75 -24.20
CA LEU A 67 -23.38 -12.20 -22.85
C LEU A 67 -24.04 -13.13 -21.83
N THR A 68 -25.23 -13.65 -22.13
CA THR A 68 -26.00 -14.52 -21.23
C THR A 68 -25.31 -15.86 -21.00
N GLU A 69 -24.77 -16.47 -22.05
CA GLU A 69 -24.05 -17.75 -21.98
C GLU A 69 -22.70 -17.65 -21.26
N ASN A 70 -22.02 -16.51 -21.39
CA ASN A 70 -20.65 -16.33 -20.91
C ASN A 70 -20.55 -15.51 -19.61
N ILE A 71 -21.67 -15.02 -19.04
CA ILE A 71 -21.66 -14.17 -17.85
C ILE A 71 -21.04 -14.86 -16.62
N ASP A 72 -21.19 -16.19 -16.52
CA ASP A 72 -20.67 -17.01 -15.43
C ASP A 72 -19.27 -17.56 -15.71
N ILE A 73 -18.83 -17.54 -16.97
CA ILE A 73 -17.54 -18.12 -17.42
C ILE A 73 -16.44 -17.03 -17.48
N MET A 74 -16.79 -15.82 -17.93
CA MET A 74 -15.85 -14.74 -18.23
C MET A 74 -16.08 -13.51 -17.36
N ASN A 75 -15.03 -12.70 -17.16
CA ASN A 75 -15.18 -11.39 -16.52
C ASN A 75 -15.63 -10.31 -17.53
N ASN A 76 -16.14 -9.18 -17.05
CA ASN A 76 -16.67 -8.12 -17.92
C ASN A 76 -15.64 -7.55 -18.90
N ARG A 77 -14.33 -7.70 -18.62
CA ARG A 77 -13.26 -7.23 -19.49
C ARG A 77 -13.05 -8.18 -20.68
N GLU A 78 -13.03 -9.48 -20.41
CA GLU A 78 -12.95 -10.52 -21.44
C GLU A 78 -14.16 -10.47 -22.38
N ILE A 79 -15.37 -10.38 -21.80
CA ILE A 79 -16.60 -10.22 -22.57
C ILE A 79 -16.55 -8.93 -23.42
N GLY A 80 -16.08 -7.83 -22.83
CA GLY A 80 -15.92 -6.56 -23.55
C GLY A 80 -14.98 -6.68 -24.74
N ASN A 81 -13.83 -7.33 -24.56
CA ASN A 81 -12.85 -7.55 -25.63
C ASN A 81 -13.43 -8.39 -26.76
N HIS A 82 -14.16 -9.47 -26.45
CA HIS A 82 -14.78 -10.34 -27.45
C HIS A 82 -15.88 -9.63 -28.25
N LEU A 83 -16.68 -8.79 -27.58
CA LEU A 83 -17.79 -8.06 -28.22
C LEU A 83 -17.38 -6.72 -28.84
N GLY A 84 -16.10 -6.33 -28.71
CA GLY A 84 -15.63 -4.99 -29.10
C GLY A 84 -16.35 -3.85 -28.36
N LYS A 85 -16.69 -4.08 -27.08
CA LYS A 85 -17.40 -3.18 -26.16
C LYS A 85 -16.53 -2.87 -24.94
N SER A 86 -16.75 -1.71 -24.31
CA SER A 86 -16.06 -1.41 -23.05
C SER A 86 -16.61 -2.26 -21.89
N PRO A 87 -15.79 -2.60 -20.86
CA PRO A 87 -16.26 -3.36 -19.70
C PRO A 87 -17.44 -2.67 -18.96
N SER A 88 -17.46 -1.34 -18.98
CA SER A 88 -18.56 -0.53 -18.43
C SER A 88 -19.86 -0.66 -19.23
N SER A 89 -19.76 -0.80 -20.55
CA SER A 89 -20.92 -1.07 -21.42
C SER A 89 -21.51 -2.46 -21.12
N VAL A 90 -20.66 -3.46 -20.96
CA VAL A 90 -21.06 -4.82 -20.54
C VAL A 90 -21.75 -4.80 -19.19
N ALA A 91 -21.18 -4.11 -18.20
CA ALA A 91 -21.79 -3.99 -16.86
C ALA A 91 -23.17 -3.30 -16.90
N THR A 92 -23.33 -2.28 -17.75
CA THR A 92 -24.62 -1.60 -17.95
C THR A 92 -25.63 -2.54 -18.61
N ARG A 93 -25.20 -3.31 -19.63
CA ARG A 93 -26.08 -4.26 -20.32
C ARG A 93 -26.57 -5.37 -19.41
N ILE A 94 -25.70 -5.93 -18.56
CA ILE A 94 -26.05 -6.92 -17.54
C ILE A 94 -27.18 -6.40 -16.64
N LYS A 95 -27.10 -5.14 -16.18
CA LYS A 95 -28.15 -4.51 -15.37
C LYS A 95 -29.47 -4.36 -16.14
N ILE A 96 -29.41 -3.95 -17.41
CA ILE A 96 -30.60 -3.78 -18.27
C ILE A 96 -31.30 -5.12 -18.49
N LEU A 97 -30.54 -6.17 -18.78
CA LEU A 97 -31.04 -7.53 -18.98
C LEU A 97 -31.41 -8.24 -17.66
N LYS A 98 -31.22 -7.58 -16.52
CA LYS A 98 -31.45 -8.13 -15.17
C LYS A 98 -30.74 -9.48 -14.95
N LEU A 99 -29.59 -9.67 -15.58
CA LEU A 99 -28.78 -10.86 -15.41
C LEU A 99 -28.03 -10.78 -14.07
N ALA A 100 -28.04 -11.88 -13.32
CA ALA A 100 -27.25 -12.05 -12.11
C ALA A 100 -26.25 -13.18 -12.35
N ARG A 101 -24.99 -12.97 -11.97
CA ARG A 101 -23.99 -14.06 -11.95
C ARG A 101 -24.42 -15.09 -10.91
N LYS A 102 -24.42 -16.37 -11.27
CA LYS A 102 -24.77 -17.49 -10.36
C LYS A 102 -23.86 -17.51 -9.14
N GLU A 103 -22.57 -17.25 -9.34
CA GLU A 103 -21.62 -17.05 -8.25
C GLU A 103 -21.37 -15.55 -8.06
N THR A 104 -21.87 -15.00 -6.96
CA THR A 104 -21.36 -13.71 -6.47
C THR A 104 -19.86 -13.87 -6.24
N LEU A 105 -19.02 -13.04 -6.87
CA LEU A 105 -17.57 -13.02 -6.69
C LEU A 105 -17.20 -13.35 -5.24
N ARG A 106 -16.60 -14.53 -5.03
CA ARG A 106 -16.28 -15.04 -3.69
C ARG A 106 -15.54 -13.97 -2.90
N ARG A 107 -16.19 -13.44 -1.85
CA ARG A 107 -15.60 -12.40 -1.00
C ARG A 107 -14.37 -12.93 -0.30
N TRP A 108 -13.38 -12.07 -0.10
CA TRP A 108 -12.20 -12.40 0.70
C TRP A 108 -12.59 -12.53 2.17
N THR A 109 -12.22 -13.64 2.77
CA THR A 109 -12.38 -13.87 4.21
C THR A 109 -11.12 -13.46 4.97
N GLY A 110 -11.25 -13.14 6.26
CA GLY A 110 -10.09 -12.82 7.10
C GLY A 110 -9.08 -13.98 7.21
N GLN A 111 -9.56 -15.23 7.12
CA GLN A 111 -8.70 -16.42 7.11
C GLN A 111 -7.89 -16.53 5.81
N GLU A 112 -8.49 -16.20 4.67
CA GLU A 112 -7.77 -16.15 3.39
C GLU A 112 -6.71 -15.05 3.40
N ASP A 113 -7.01 -13.87 3.96
CA ASP A 113 -6.03 -12.81 4.13
C ASP A 113 -4.88 -13.23 5.06
N GLU A 114 -5.18 -13.86 6.20
CA GLU A 114 -4.16 -14.35 7.12
C GLU A 114 -3.28 -15.41 6.47
N TYR A 115 -3.87 -16.35 5.73
CA TYR A 115 -3.10 -17.36 4.98
C TYR A 115 -2.22 -16.71 3.90
N LEU A 116 -2.79 -15.80 3.11
CA LEU A 116 -2.07 -15.08 2.06
C LEU A 116 -0.88 -14.33 2.64
N LEU A 117 -1.06 -13.56 3.70
CA LEU A 117 0.01 -12.83 4.38
C LEU A 117 1.02 -13.77 5.04
N LYS A 118 0.58 -14.90 5.63
CA LYS A 118 1.49 -15.85 6.29
C LYS A 118 2.47 -16.50 5.33
N TYR A 119 2.09 -16.70 4.07
CA TYR A 119 2.92 -17.43 3.11
C TYR A 119 3.49 -16.57 1.98
N TYR A 120 3.00 -15.36 1.76
CA TYR A 120 3.55 -14.45 0.76
C TYR A 120 5.03 -14.14 1.02
N GLY A 121 5.87 -14.23 -0.02
CA GLY A 121 7.33 -14.09 0.07
C GLY A 121 8.08 -15.34 0.55
N SER A 122 7.38 -16.35 1.09
CA SER A 122 7.95 -17.65 1.46
C SER A 122 7.56 -18.79 0.52
N LYS A 123 6.36 -18.71 -0.06
CA LYS A 123 5.83 -19.65 -1.06
C LYS A 123 5.51 -18.88 -2.34
N SER A 124 5.55 -19.59 -3.47
CA SER A 124 5.17 -19.02 -4.76
C SER A 124 3.68 -18.70 -4.81
N LEU A 125 3.28 -17.71 -5.61
CA LEU A 125 1.89 -17.33 -5.78
C LEU A 125 1.06 -18.45 -6.39
N GLU A 126 1.65 -19.32 -7.20
CA GLU A 126 1.00 -20.52 -7.75
C GLU A 126 0.56 -21.48 -6.62
N HIS A 127 1.45 -21.74 -5.66
CA HIS A 127 1.14 -22.61 -4.53
C HIS A 127 0.02 -22.02 -3.65
N ILE A 128 0.05 -20.71 -3.42
CA ILE A 128 -0.99 -20.02 -2.64
C ILE A 128 -2.32 -20.02 -3.42
N SER A 129 -2.27 -19.83 -4.74
CA SER A 129 -3.42 -19.84 -5.66
C SER A 129 -4.17 -21.17 -5.60
N ILE A 130 -3.43 -22.29 -5.69
CA ILE A 130 -4.00 -23.64 -5.60
C ILE A 130 -4.67 -23.85 -4.24
N ARG A 131 -4.02 -23.45 -3.14
CA ARG A 131 -4.56 -23.65 -1.80
C ARG A 131 -5.81 -22.80 -1.53
N LEU A 132 -5.81 -21.55 -1.96
CA LEU A 132 -6.93 -20.63 -1.76
C LEU A 132 -8.03 -20.81 -2.81
N GLN A 133 -7.77 -21.59 -3.88
CA GLN A 133 -8.64 -21.72 -5.05
C GLN A 133 -9.00 -20.35 -5.63
N ARG A 134 -7.97 -19.52 -5.84
CA ARG A 134 -8.10 -18.17 -6.42
C ARG A 134 -7.00 -17.95 -7.42
N SER A 135 -7.32 -17.29 -8.54
CA SER A 135 -6.33 -16.99 -9.58
C SER A 135 -5.21 -16.08 -9.06
N ILE A 136 -4.02 -16.19 -9.66
CA ILE A 136 -2.85 -15.35 -9.33
C ILE A 136 -3.20 -13.85 -9.41
N PRO A 137 -3.87 -13.34 -10.47
CA PRO A 137 -4.27 -11.93 -10.51
C PRO A 137 -5.20 -11.52 -9.36
N ALA A 138 -6.02 -12.43 -8.85
CA ALA A 138 -6.86 -12.16 -7.68
C ALA A 138 -6.04 -12.03 -6.40
N LEU A 139 -5.00 -12.86 -6.23
CA LEU A 139 -4.04 -12.73 -5.12
C LEU A 139 -3.28 -11.41 -5.20
N GLU A 140 -2.74 -11.06 -6.37
CA GLU A 140 -2.01 -9.80 -6.59
C GLU A 140 -2.90 -8.58 -6.32
N SER A 141 -4.14 -8.59 -6.82
CA SER A 141 -5.11 -7.52 -6.55
C SER A 141 -5.41 -7.41 -5.06
N ARG A 142 -5.51 -8.54 -4.34
CA ARG A 142 -5.73 -8.53 -2.90
C ARG A 142 -4.53 -8.00 -2.13
N LEU A 143 -3.32 -8.45 -2.46
CA LEU A 143 -2.07 -7.96 -1.87
C LEU A 143 -1.90 -6.45 -2.07
N ASN A 144 -2.28 -5.93 -3.25
CA ASN A 144 -2.28 -4.49 -3.52
C ASN A 144 -3.24 -3.75 -2.59
N ARG A 145 -4.47 -4.26 -2.41
CA ARG A 145 -5.46 -3.68 -1.49
C ARG A 145 -5.03 -3.77 -0.02
N LEU A 146 -4.26 -4.80 0.33
CA LEU A 146 -3.66 -4.95 1.67
C LEU A 146 -2.40 -4.08 1.85
N GLY A 147 -1.92 -3.42 0.79
CA GLY A 147 -0.76 -2.52 0.84
C GLY A 147 0.60 -3.24 0.90
N VAL A 148 0.65 -4.51 0.53
CA VAL A 148 1.84 -5.38 0.73
C VAL A 148 2.43 -5.90 -0.59
N TYR A 149 1.82 -5.56 -1.72
CA TYR A 149 2.24 -6.04 -3.04
C TYR A 149 3.52 -5.34 -3.53
N GLY A 150 4.41 -6.11 -4.15
CA GLY A 150 5.63 -5.59 -4.76
C GLY A 150 6.71 -6.65 -4.94
N ALA A 151 7.58 -6.44 -5.93
CA ALA A 151 8.64 -7.39 -6.33
C ALA A 151 9.58 -7.76 -5.16
N ARG A 152 9.84 -6.84 -4.23
CA ARG A 152 10.75 -7.03 -3.09
C ARG A 152 10.11 -7.84 -1.95
N ALA A 153 8.80 -7.71 -1.76
CA ALA A 153 8.06 -8.54 -0.83
C ALA A 153 7.89 -9.98 -1.37
N HIS A 154 7.87 -10.14 -2.70
CA HIS A 154 7.87 -11.45 -3.34
C HIS A 154 9.23 -12.17 -3.28
N THR A 155 10.35 -11.45 -3.44
CA THR A 155 11.70 -12.06 -3.40
C THR A 155 12.21 -12.36 -1.99
N GLY A 156 11.51 -11.92 -0.94
CA GLY A 156 11.91 -12.13 0.44
C GLY A 156 13.19 -11.38 0.84
N ASN A 157 13.69 -10.47 0.00
CA ASN A 157 14.90 -9.69 0.23
C ASN A 157 14.57 -8.20 0.32
N ILE A 158 15.02 -7.57 1.40
CA ILE A 158 14.82 -6.15 1.68
C ILE A 158 16.16 -5.44 1.84
N THR A 159 16.25 -4.18 1.43
CA THR A 159 17.47 -3.38 1.65
C THR A 159 17.56 -2.87 3.09
N VAL A 160 18.76 -2.47 3.52
CA VAL A 160 18.98 -1.87 4.86
C VAL A 160 18.07 -0.66 5.09
N TYR A 161 17.92 0.24 4.11
CA TYR A 161 17.09 1.44 4.24
C TYR A 161 15.60 1.11 4.37
N GLU A 162 15.13 0.15 3.59
CA GLU A 162 13.75 -0.30 3.66
C GLU A 162 13.48 -1.00 5.00
N LEU A 163 14.41 -1.82 5.49
CA LEU A 163 14.31 -2.44 6.81
C LEU A 163 14.26 -1.37 7.91
N ALA A 164 15.09 -0.32 7.83
CA ALA A 164 15.08 0.79 8.78
C ALA A 164 13.71 1.49 8.81
N LYS A 165 13.16 1.79 7.62
CA LYS A 165 11.83 2.39 7.48
C LYS A 165 10.74 1.48 8.05
N CYS A 166 10.82 0.18 7.80
CA CYS A 166 9.87 -0.80 8.30
C CYS A 166 9.88 -0.89 9.83
N LEU A 167 11.07 -0.90 10.42
CA LEU A 167 11.26 -1.02 11.87
C LEU A 167 11.12 0.32 12.61
N GLN A 168 11.02 1.44 11.89
CA GLN A 168 11.06 2.81 12.43
C GLN A 168 12.32 3.08 13.27
N VAL A 169 13.47 2.58 12.81
CA VAL A 169 14.78 2.78 13.45
C VAL A 169 15.70 3.57 12.53
N ASP A 170 16.75 4.17 13.11
CA ASP A 170 17.79 4.81 12.32
C ASP A 170 18.59 3.76 11.53
N VAL A 171 18.96 4.09 10.28
CA VAL A 171 19.70 3.20 9.37
C VAL A 171 21.03 2.74 9.99
N HIS A 172 21.72 3.60 10.75
CA HIS A 172 22.96 3.25 11.44
C HIS A 172 22.75 2.19 12.52
N THR A 173 21.55 2.09 13.09
CA THR A 173 21.20 1.02 14.03
C THR A 173 21.30 -0.35 13.34
N ILE A 174 20.88 -0.44 12.08
CA ILE A 174 20.96 -1.69 11.31
C ILE A 174 22.41 -1.99 10.93
N TYR A 175 23.19 -0.99 10.52
CA TYR A 175 24.62 -1.19 10.28
C TYR A 175 25.35 -1.66 11.55
N ASN A 176 24.99 -1.13 12.71
CA ASN A 176 25.49 -1.59 14.00
C ASN A 176 25.10 -3.05 14.26
N TRP A 177 23.86 -3.46 13.96
CA TRP A 177 23.47 -4.87 14.10
C TRP A 177 24.24 -5.81 13.17
N ILE A 178 24.56 -5.37 11.96
CA ILE A 178 25.39 -6.14 11.02
C ILE A 178 26.80 -6.32 11.59
N GLN A 179 27.42 -5.25 12.11
CA GLN A 179 28.80 -5.28 12.59
C GLN A 179 28.94 -5.97 13.96
N ASN A 180 28.08 -5.62 14.92
CA ASN A 180 28.26 -5.97 16.33
C ASN A 180 27.30 -7.07 16.82
N ASN A 181 26.16 -7.27 16.16
CA ASN A 181 25.15 -8.25 16.57
C ASN A 181 24.96 -9.39 15.56
N ARG A 182 25.85 -9.49 14.55
CA ARG A 182 25.89 -10.57 13.54
C ARG A 182 24.57 -10.75 12.78
N LEU A 183 23.90 -9.65 12.43
CA LEU A 183 22.72 -9.71 11.57
C LEU A 183 23.08 -10.31 10.20
N PRO A 184 22.42 -11.40 9.74
CA PRO A 184 22.70 -12.00 8.44
C PRO A 184 22.39 -11.06 7.28
N TYR A 185 23.30 -10.97 6.32
CA TYR A 185 23.13 -10.17 5.12
C TYR A 185 23.77 -10.83 3.89
N LYS A 186 23.33 -10.40 2.69
CA LYS A 186 23.89 -10.79 1.39
C LYS A 186 24.24 -9.55 0.58
N MET A 187 25.44 -9.53 0.01
CA MET A 187 25.82 -8.46 -0.91
C MET A 187 25.30 -8.77 -2.31
N THR A 188 24.51 -7.87 -2.87
CA THR A 188 24.01 -7.94 -4.24
C THR A 188 24.63 -6.82 -5.05
N ARG A 189 25.31 -7.18 -6.14
CA ARG A 189 25.91 -6.21 -7.06
C ARG A 189 24.91 -5.88 -8.16
N ALA A 190 24.52 -4.62 -8.28
CA ALA A 190 23.72 -4.14 -9.40
C ALA A 190 24.51 -3.10 -10.18
N ARG A 191 24.89 -3.46 -11.41
CA ARG A 191 25.72 -2.67 -12.34
C ARG A 191 27.02 -2.19 -11.68
N THR A 192 27.02 -0.98 -11.11
CA THR A 192 28.18 -0.29 -10.52
C THR A 192 28.12 -0.14 -9.01
N ARG A 193 27.00 -0.52 -8.36
CA ARG A 193 26.81 -0.33 -6.91
C ARG A 193 26.56 -1.67 -6.21
N ASN A 194 27.14 -1.81 -5.03
CA ASN A 194 26.90 -2.92 -4.13
C ASN A 194 25.81 -2.53 -3.14
N PHE A 195 24.81 -3.40 -2.97
CA PHE A 195 23.73 -3.22 -2.03
C PHE A 195 23.74 -4.36 -1.02
N ILE A 196 23.43 -4.03 0.23
CA ILE A 196 23.23 -5.02 1.28
C ILE A 196 21.74 -5.40 1.27
N GLY A 197 21.47 -6.64 0.89
CA GLY A 197 20.16 -7.27 0.98
C GLY A 197 20.08 -8.13 2.24
N ILE A 198 18.95 -8.04 2.93
CA ILE A 198 18.64 -8.81 4.12
C ILE A 198 17.46 -9.71 3.76
N ASP A 199 17.63 -11.01 3.95
CA ASP A 199 16.54 -11.97 3.79
C ASP A 199 15.57 -11.83 4.97
N VAL A 200 14.28 -11.67 4.69
CA VAL A 200 13.25 -11.39 5.71
C VAL A 200 13.11 -12.56 6.68
N LEU A 201 13.21 -13.81 6.19
CA LEU A 201 13.13 -14.99 7.05
C LEU A 201 14.36 -15.11 7.95
N ALA A 202 15.55 -14.84 7.41
CA ALA A 202 16.80 -14.79 8.20
C ALA A 202 16.77 -13.68 9.24
N PHE A 203 16.26 -12.50 8.88
CA PHE A 203 16.05 -11.39 9.83
C PHE A 203 15.15 -11.81 10.98
N TRP A 204 14.01 -12.46 10.71
CA TRP A 204 13.10 -12.90 11.76
C TRP A 204 13.72 -13.92 12.71
N LYS A 205 14.51 -14.87 12.20
CA LYS A 205 15.27 -15.82 13.04
C LYS A 205 16.28 -15.10 13.94
N TRP A 206 16.99 -14.11 13.39
CA TRP A 206 17.92 -13.30 14.16
C TRP A 206 17.21 -12.43 15.21
N ALA A 207 16.07 -11.81 14.85
CA ALA A 207 15.28 -10.97 15.73
C ALA A 207 14.69 -11.76 16.91
N GLU A 208 14.37 -13.04 16.71
CA GLU A 208 13.91 -13.92 17.78
C GLU A 208 14.98 -14.17 18.86
N GLN A 209 16.25 -14.21 18.46
CA GLN A 209 17.38 -14.36 19.38
C GLN A 209 17.78 -13.04 20.03
N ASN A 210 17.47 -11.91 19.38
CA ASN A 210 17.89 -10.56 19.79
C ASN A 210 16.69 -9.67 20.15
N LYS A 211 15.67 -10.23 20.81
CA LYS A 211 14.40 -9.54 21.11
C LYS A 211 14.59 -8.22 21.86
N GLU A 212 15.60 -8.10 22.71
CA GLU A 212 15.88 -6.90 23.49
C GLU A 212 16.33 -5.69 22.66
N LEU A 213 16.87 -5.93 21.45
CA LEU A 213 17.35 -4.87 20.56
C LEU A 213 16.21 -4.17 19.82
N LEU A 214 15.03 -4.80 19.75
CA LEU A 214 13.89 -4.30 19.02
C LEU A 214 12.73 -4.01 19.97
N ASN A 215 11.99 -2.96 19.65
CA ASN A 215 10.71 -2.70 20.29
C ASN A 215 9.58 -2.99 19.29
N PHE A 216 9.04 -4.20 19.35
CA PHE A 216 7.98 -4.67 18.45
C PHE A 216 6.66 -3.94 18.64
N SER A 217 6.45 -3.24 19.76
CA SER A 217 5.24 -2.40 19.95
C SER A 217 5.21 -1.18 19.02
N LYS A 218 6.37 -0.69 18.56
CA LYS A 218 6.49 0.48 17.67
C LYS A 218 6.41 0.14 16.18
N ILE A 219 6.77 -1.07 15.81
CA ILE A 219 6.77 -1.54 14.41
C ILE A 219 5.31 -1.71 13.98
N PRO A 220 4.83 -1.20 12.84
CA PRO A 220 3.47 -1.48 12.39
C PRO A 220 3.26 -2.98 12.08
N ARG A 221 2.00 -3.44 12.02
CA ARG A 221 1.70 -4.83 11.63
C ARG A 221 1.90 -5.01 10.13
N ASN A 222 2.20 -6.23 9.69
CA ASN A 222 2.35 -6.58 8.27
C ASN A 222 3.39 -5.74 7.52
N THR A 223 4.36 -5.16 8.23
CA THR A 223 5.40 -4.33 7.61
C THR A 223 6.50 -5.18 6.98
N LEU A 224 6.82 -6.31 7.60
CA LEU A 224 7.74 -7.33 7.06
C LEU A 224 7.01 -8.66 7.04
N ILE A 225 6.84 -9.21 5.85
CA ILE A 225 6.05 -10.42 5.60
C ILE A 225 6.99 -11.52 5.10
N PRO A 226 6.84 -12.76 5.58
CA PRO A 226 5.83 -13.22 6.54
C PRO A 226 6.18 -12.88 8.00
N GLU A 227 5.20 -12.44 8.79
CA GLU A 227 5.39 -12.13 10.22
C GLU A 227 5.22 -13.42 11.06
N PRO A 228 6.24 -13.83 11.84
CA PRO A 228 6.14 -15.03 12.69
C PRO A 228 5.12 -14.90 13.82
N ASP A 229 4.54 -16.04 14.23
CA ASP A 229 3.52 -16.10 15.28
C ASP A 229 4.03 -15.58 16.66
N TRP A 230 5.34 -15.69 16.93
CA TRP A 230 5.93 -15.19 18.18
C TRP A 230 5.91 -13.66 18.27
N VAL A 231 5.92 -12.95 17.14
CA VAL A 231 5.95 -11.47 17.11
C VAL A 231 4.65 -10.91 17.70
N LYS A 232 3.51 -11.56 17.43
CA LYS A 232 2.21 -11.19 18.03
C LYS A 232 2.26 -11.24 19.56
N LYS A 233 2.95 -12.23 20.13
CA LYS A 233 3.14 -12.38 21.59
C LYS A 233 4.12 -11.32 22.13
N GLN A 234 5.29 -11.18 21.49
CA GLN A 234 6.32 -10.23 21.91
C GLN A 234 5.81 -8.79 21.89
N ARG A 235 5.03 -8.41 20.89
CA ARG A 235 4.42 -7.09 20.77
C ARG A 235 3.54 -6.72 21.98
N ARG A 236 2.84 -7.69 22.58
CA ARG A 236 2.04 -7.47 23.79
C ARG A 236 2.96 -7.24 25.00
N CYS A 237 4.01 -8.05 25.14
CA CYS A 237 5.00 -7.89 26.20
C CYS A 237 5.69 -6.52 26.12
N ASP A 238 6.16 -6.11 24.94
CA ASP A 238 6.84 -4.82 24.72
C ASP A 238 5.93 -3.63 25.00
N TYR A 239 4.64 -3.76 24.66
CA TYR A 239 3.65 -2.73 24.95
C TYR A 239 3.47 -2.55 26.47
N SER A 240 3.36 -3.65 27.22
CA SER A 240 3.23 -3.63 28.68
C SER A 240 4.50 -3.15 29.38
N ASN A 241 5.67 -3.51 28.87
CA ASN A 241 6.98 -3.17 29.46
C ASN A 241 7.49 -1.78 29.05
N ARG A 242 6.67 -1.00 28.33
CA ARG A 242 7.06 0.33 27.86
C ARG A 242 7.19 1.33 29.01
N PRO A 243 8.31 2.08 29.11
CA PRO A 243 8.43 3.14 30.10
C PRO A 243 7.32 4.19 29.93
N LYS A 244 6.57 4.45 31.01
CA LYS A 244 5.40 5.37 31.03
C LYS A 244 5.76 6.81 30.64
N HIS A 245 7.01 7.21 30.81
CA HIS A 245 7.46 8.58 30.54
C HIS A 245 8.57 8.62 29.47
N GLU A 246 8.47 7.76 28.47
CA GLU A 246 9.34 7.81 27.29
C GLU A 246 9.19 9.17 26.56
N ASN A 247 10.31 9.84 26.28
CA ASN A 247 10.39 11.15 25.62
C ASN A 247 9.69 12.35 26.28
N LYS A 248 9.13 12.20 27.50
CA LYS A 248 8.67 13.38 28.27
C LYS A 248 9.85 14.28 28.64
N LYS A 249 9.65 15.60 28.67
CA LYS A 249 10.64 16.53 29.22
C LYS A 249 10.84 16.24 30.70
N TRP A 250 12.03 16.54 31.21
CA TRP A 250 12.35 16.46 32.64
C TRP A 250 11.96 17.77 33.31
N THR A 251 11.25 17.72 34.43
CA THR A 251 10.98 18.89 35.27
C THR A 251 12.09 19.09 36.30
N GLU A 252 12.17 20.29 36.89
CA GLU A 252 13.16 20.59 37.94
C GLU A 252 12.94 19.74 39.20
N GLU A 253 11.68 19.46 39.54
CA GLU A 253 11.31 18.54 40.63
C GLU A 253 11.76 17.10 40.34
N GLU A 254 11.57 16.62 39.11
CA GLU A 254 12.05 15.30 38.69
C GLU A 254 13.58 15.22 38.75
N ASP A 255 14.29 16.31 38.42
CA ASP A 255 15.75 16.37 38.50
C ASP A 255 16.25 16.36 39.95
N ALA A 256 15.61 17.13 40.84
CA ALA A 256 15.93 17.15 42.27
C ALA A 256 15.72 15.77 42.89
N ARG A 257 14.58 15.15 42.59
CA ARG A 257 14.26 13.79 43.04
C ARG A 257 15.24 12.76 42.46
N LEU A 258 15.58 12.86 41.19
CA LEU A 258 16.56 12.00 40.53
C LEU A 258 17.95 12.10 41.18
N TRP A 259 18.38 13.32 41.50
CA TRP A 259 19.66 13.56 42.17
C TRP A 259 19.69 12.95 43.57
N TYR A 260 18.63 13.18 44.36
CA TYR A 260 18.47 12.63 45.70
C TYR A 260 18.50 11.09 45.69
N MET A 261 17.69 10.44 44.85
CA MET A 261 17.63 8.96 44.78
C MET A 261 18.97 8.33 44.38
N PHE A 262 19.80 9.01 43.59
CA PHE A 262 21.09 8.45 43.15
C PHE A 262 22.22 8.71 44.15
N TYR A 263 22.30 9.89 44.75
CA TYR A 263 23.41 10.29 45.62
C TYR A 263 23.14 10.09 47.11
N GLU A 264 21.91 10.31 47.57
CA GLU A 264 21.55 10.19 48.99
C GLU A 264 21.05 8.77 49.30
N GLU A 265 20.21 8.20 48.44
CA GLU A 265 19.66 6.85 48.63
C GLU A 265 20.53 5.74 48.00
N ASN A 266 21.62 6.08 47.30
CA ASN A 266 22.51 5.15 46.59
C ASN A 266 21.79 4.12 45.68
N ARG A 267 20.61 4.45 45.16
CA ARG A 267 19.86 3.54 44.29
C ARG A 267 20.53 3.38 42.94
N THR A 268 20.39 2.18 42.38
CA THR A 268 20.86 1.93 41.02
C THR A 268 19.98 2.66 40.01
N GLN A 269 20.56 3.00 38.85
CA GLN A 269 19.83 3.68 37.76
C GLN A 269 18.66 2.84 37.21
N GLN A 270 18.73 1.53 37.37
CA GLN A 270 17.68 0.61 36.98
C GLN A 270 16.48 0.71 37.92
N GLU A 271 16.71 0.69 39.23
CA GLU A 271 15.67 0.87 40.25
C GLU A 271 15.03 2.25 40.17
N ILE A 272 15.85 3.30 40.01
CA ILE A 272 15.37 4.67 39.81
C ILE A 272 14.46 4.72 38.58
N GLY A 273 14.88 4.14 37.46
CA GLY A 273 14.08 4.08 36.23
C GLY A 273 12.72 3.40 36.43
N GLN A 274 12.69 2.28 37.16
CA GLN A 274 11.45 1.57 37.49
C GLN A 274 10.51 2.44 38.35
N LEU A 275 11.04 3.14 39.36
CA LEU A 275 10.26 4.01 40.26
C LEU A 275 9.62 5.21 39.54
N ILE A 276 10.39 5.88 38.67
CA ILE A 276 9.91 7.07 37.95
C ILE A 276 9.29 6.75 36.58
N GLY A 277 9.19 5.47 36.20
CA GLY A 277 8.65 5.04 34.91
C GLY A 277 9.47 5.49 33.70
N ARG A 278 10.79 5.62 33.84
CA ARG A 278 11.76 6.02 32.79
C ARG A 278 12.74 4.86 32.52
N SER A 279 13.37 4.84 31.34
CA SER A 279 14.39 3.83 31.05
C SER A 279 15.70 4.09 31.82
N ARG A 280 16.44 3.03 32.18
CA ARG A 280 17.78 3.11 32.79
C ARG A 280 18.71 4.07 32.04
N HIS A 281 18.76 3.96 30.72
CA HIS A 281 19.60 4.84 29.89
C HIS A 281 19.12 6.31 29.88
N GLY A 282 17.82 6.56 30.02
CA GLY A 282 17.28 7.90 30.17
C GLY A 282 17.75 8.55 31.47
N VAL A 283 17.69 7.80 32.58
CA VAL A 283 18.19 8.20 33.90
C VAL A 283 19.69 8.50 33.84
N GLN A 284 20.51 7.58 33.32
CA GLN A 284 21.95 7.75 33.18
C GLN A 284 22.32 9.01 32.38
N ARG A 285 21.65 9.23 31.23
CA ARG A 285 21.89 10.41 30.38
C ARG A 285 21.51 11.70 31.10
N ARG A 286 20.39 11.71 31.84
CA ARG A 286 19.98 12.89 32.59
C ARG A 286 20.95 13.20 33.74
N LEU A 287 21.35 12.20 34.52
CA LEU A 287 22.37 12.33 35.56
C LEU A 287 23.67 12.92 35.02
N ASN A 288 24.17 12.44 33.87
CA ASN A 288 25.38 12.98 33.26
C ASN A 288 25.24 14.46 32.86
N ARG A 289 24.06 14.88 32.40
CA ARG A 289 23.78 16.30 32.09
C ARG A 289 23.70 17.15 33.36
N LEU A 290 23.05 16.65 34.42
CA LEU A 290 22.95 17.35 35.70
C LEU A 290 24.32 17.52 36.36
N ARG A 291 25.17 16.48 36.32
CA ARG A 291 26.58 16.55 36.76
C ARG A 291 27.32 17.66 36.05
N LYS A 292 27.26 17.69 34.71
CA LYS A 292 27.90 18.74 33.92
C LYS A 292 27.39 20.13 34.29
N LYS A 293 26.07 20.32 34.41
CA LYS A 293 25.46 21.60 34.78
C LYS A 293 25.99 22.11 36.12
N LYS A 294 26.01 21.26 37.16
CA LYS A 294 26.52 21.60 38.50
C LYS A 294 28.04 21.80 38.58
N LEU A 295 28.82 21.23 37.66
CA LEU A 295 30.26 21.49 37.54
C LEU A 295 30.57 22.83 36.85
N THR A 296 29.62 23.37 36.10
CA THR A 296 29.73 24.64 35.35
C THR A 296 28.96 25.80 35.98
N SER A 297 28.27 25.57 37.10
CA SER A 297 27.55 26.57 37.90
C SER A 297 28.30 26.81 39.19
#